data_AF-A0A8T3T8E9-F1
#
_entry.id   AF-A0A8T3T8E9-F1
#
_cell.length_a   1.000
_cell.length_b   1.000
_cell.length_c   1.000
_cell.angle_alpha   90.00
_cell.angle_beta   90.00
_cell.angle_gamma   90.00
#
_symmetry.space_group_name_H-M   'P 1'
#
loop_
_entity.id
_entity.type
_entity.pdbx_description
1 polymer ?
#
loop_
_entity_poly.entity_id
_entity_poly.type
_entity_poly.pdbx_seq_one_letter_code
_entity_poly.pdbx_strand_id
1 'polypeptide(L)'
;AWEGRLHADVVGTDGELLERWRSLPTLYNAPGGERLVDAHERVRVGLARLFRELGPGGDSPATDSPVPGYRTPVSHAPWSIVVAHDGIFRLTLLSLLDLPLERFWSFPFALCAITVVDVRGGRTSLRAHNLADHLAPLSDGGHGRDERRAAEEARGDRRGAL
;
A
#
# COMPACT_ATOMS: atom_id res chain seq x y z
N ALA A 1 -18.48 16.43 -1.08
CA ALA A 1 -18.05 15.07 -0.74
C ALA A 1 -17.90 14.27 -2.04
N TRP A 2 -16.80 13.53 -2.20
CA TRP A 2 -16.46 12.82 -3.45
C TRP A 2 -16.98 11.37 -3.49
N GLU A 3 -17.22 10.76 -2.34
CA GLU A 3 -17.71 9.39 -2.24
C GLU A 3 -19.00 9.17 -3.05
N GLY A 4 -19.04 8.07 -3.81
CA GLY A 4 -20.17 7.72 -4.66
C GLY A 4 -20.34 8.56 -5.93
N ARG A 5 -19.46 9.54 -6.20
CA ARG A 5 -19.50 10.36 -7.42
C ARG A 5 -18.57 9.81 -8.50
N LEU A 6 -18.93 10.09 -9.75
CA LEU A 6 -18.05 9.80 -10.88
C LEU A 6 -16.84 10.73 -10.88
N HIS A 7 -15.71 10.24 -11.40
CA HIS A 7 -14.51 11.05 -11.59
C HIS A 7 -14.77 12.32 -12.40
N ALA A 8 -15.55 12.21 -13.49
CA ALA A 8 -15.92 13.36 -14.31
C ALA A 8 -16.68 14.43 -13.52
N ASP A 9 -17.57 14.02 -12.60
CA ASP A 9 -18.34 14.94 -11.78
C ASP A 9 -17.47 15.64 -10.73
N VAL A 10 -16.52 14.91 -10.13
CA VAL A 10 -15.54 15.46 -9.18
C VAL A 10 -14.61 16.43 -9.88
N VAL A 11 -14.12 16.10 -11.08
CA VAL A 11 -13.31 17.03 -11.90
C VAL A 11 -14.11 18.28 -12.26
N GLY A 12 -15.39 18.12 -12.63
CA GLY A 12 -16.26 19.23 -12.98
C GLY A 12 -16.55 20.19 -11.82
N THR A 13 -16.69 19.69 -10.59
CA THR A 13 -17.03 20.53 -9.42
C THR A 13 -15.83 20.94 -8.57
N ASP A 14 -14.89 20.03 -8.34
CA ASP A 14 -13.78 20.17 -7.38
C ASP A 14 -12.40 19.96 -8.03
N GLY A 15 -12.28 20.09 -9.36
CA GLY A 15 -11.07 19.72 -10.10
C GLY A 15 -9.78 20.37 -9.60
N GLU A 16 -9.81 21.66 -9.23
CA GLU A 16 -8.64 22.31 -8.62
C GLU A 16 -8.24 21.68 -7.29
N LEU A 17 -9.21 21.33 -6.44
CA LEU A 17 -8.95 20.70 -5.16
C LEU A 17 -8.39 19.29 -5.36
N LEU A 18 -8.92 18.54 -6.34
CA LEU A 18 -8.40 17.23 -6.72
C LEU A 18 -6.94 17.31 -7.15
N GLU A 19 -6.57 18.28 -7.97
CA GLU A 19 -5.17 18.47 -8.39
C GLU A 19 -4.26 18.91 -7.24
N ARG A 20 -4.75 19.75 -6.32
CA ARG A 20 -4.02 20.13 -5.11
C ARG A 20 -3.81 18.93 -4.18
N TRP A 21 -4.81 18.06 -4.01
CA TRP A 21 -4.66 16.81 -3.25
C TRP A 21 -3.65 15.86 -3.89
N ARG A 22 -3.69 15.67 -5.21
CA ARG A 22 -2.71 14.83 -5.92
C ARG A 22 -1.29 15.35 -5.76
N SER A 23 -1.09 16.67 -5.82
CA SER A 23 0.23 17.30 -5.76
C SER A 23 0.76 17.46 -4.33
N LEU A 24 -0.12 17.76 -3.38
CA LEU A 24 0.20 18.09 -1.99
C LEU A 24 -0.75 17.31 -1.04
N PRO A 25 -0.67 15.98 -1.00
CA PRO A 25 -1.63 15.12 -0.31
C PRO A 25 -1.55 15.24 1.23
N THR A 26 -0.53 15.91 1.76
CA THR A 26 -0.39 16.23 3.18
C THR A 26 -1.12 17.51 3.58
N LEU A 27 -1.47 18.38 2.63
CA LEU A 27 -2.08 19.69 2.88
C LEU A 27 -3.54 19.77 2.46
N TYR A 28 -3.95 18.96 1.50
CA TYR A 28 -5.31 18.94 0.98
C TYR A 28 -5.93 17.56 1.16
N ASN A 29 -7.26 17.51 1.15
CA ASN A 29 -8.05 16.28 1.22
C ASN A 29 -9.41 16.53 0.57
N ALA A 30 -10.15 15.45 0.31
CA ALA A 30 -11.51 15.54 -0.20
C ALA A 30 -12.41 16.36 0.76
N PRO A 31 -13.38 17.15 0.27
CA PRO A 31 -14.30 17.90 1.12
C PRO A 31 -15.08 16.99 2.07
N GLY A 32 -14.87 17.20 3.39
CA GLY A 32 -15.45 16.37 4.45
C GLY A 32 -14.77 15.01 4.65
N GLY A 33 -13.70 14.72 3.91
CA GLY A 33 -12.93 13.48 4.03
C GLY A 33 -11.85 13.53 5.10
N GLU A 34 -11.32 12.34 5.44
CA GLU A 34 -10.19 12.18 6.36
C GLU A 34 -8.92 12.79 5.76
N ARG A 35 -8.09 13.43 6.59
CA ARG A 35 -6.78 13.92 6.15
C ARG A 35 -5.78 12.77 6.13
N LEU A 36 -4.80 12.85 5.24
CA LEU A 36 -3.77 11.82 5.13
C LEU A 36 -3.00 11.60 6.45
N VAL A 37 -2.76 12.67 7.21
CA VAL A 37 -2.08 12.61 8.51
C VAL A 37 -2.89 11.84 9.56
N ASP A 38 -4.23 11.95 9.55
CA ASP A 38 -5.10 11.28 10.50
C ASP A 38 -5.19 9.78 10.15
N ALA A 39 -5.31 9.48 8.86
CA ALA A 39 -5.25 8.11 8.36
C ALA A 39 -3.91 7.44 8.68
N HIS A 40 -2.79 8.17 8.59
CA HIS A 40 -1.46 7.67 8.93
C HIS A 40 -1.36 7.30 10.41
N GLU A 41 -1.86 8.15 11.31
CA GLU A 41 -1.87 7.85 12.74
C GLU A 41 -2.68 6.58 13.04
N ARG A 42 -3.84 6.44 12.41
CA ARG A 42 -4.67 5.23 12.52
C ARG A 42 -3.95 3.98 12.01
N VAL A 43 -3.20 4.07 10.91
CA VAL A 43 -2.35 2.98 10.42
C VAL A 43 -1.28 2.60 11.44
N ARG A 44 -0.60 3.59 12.05
CA ARG A 44 0.42 3.33 13.08
C ARG A 44 -0.16 2.62 14.30
N VAL A 45 -1.33 3.04 14.77
CA VAL A 45 -2.05 2.36 15.86
C VAL A 45 -2.42 0.92 15.48
N GLY A 46 -2.90 0.70 14.26
CA GLY A 46 -3.23 -0.63 13.73
C GLY A 46 -2.00 -1.55 13.66
N LEU A 47 -0.88 -1.06 13.14
CA LEU A 47 0.38 -1.81 13.08
C LEU A 47 0.92 -2.17 14.47
N ALA A 48 0.88 -1.22 15.42
CA ALA A 48 1.30 -1.49 16.79
C ALA A 48 0.45 -2.58 17.47
N ARG A 49 -0.85 -2.60 17.18
CA ARG A 49 -1.75 -3.68 17.62
C ARG A 49 -1.39 -5.01 16.96
N LEU A 50 -1.21 -5.03 15.64
CA LEU A 50 -0.85 -6.23 14.88
C LEU A 50 0.44 -6.87 15.40
N PHE A 51 1.50 -6.07 15.61
CA PHE A 51 2.78 -6.60 16.12
C PHE A 51 2.67 -7.16 17.53
N ARG A 52 1.85 -6.54 18.38
CA ARG A 52 1.58 -7.05 19.73
C ARG A 52 0.81 -8.37 19.70
N GLU A 53 -0.13 -8.55 18.77
CA GLU A 53 -0.90 -9.78 18.60
C GLU A 53 -0.06 -10.92 17.99
N LEU A 54 0.82 -10.61 17.03
CA LEU A 54 1.76 -11.58 16.47
C LEU A 54 2.77 -12.08 17.50
N GLY A 55 3.09 -11.26 18.50
CA GLY A 55 4.08 -11.58 19.52
C GLY A 55 5.52 -11.52 18.99
N PRO A 56 6.51 -11.84 19.83
CA PRO A 56 7.90 -11.86 19.39
C PRO A 56 8.11 -12.93 18.31
N GLY A 57 8.72 -12.54 17.19
CA GLY A 57 9.31 -13.52 16.27
C GLY A 57 10.41 -14.25 17.00
N GLY A 58 10.34 -15.58 17.03
CA GLY A 58 11.19 -16.42 17.87
C GLY A 58 12.67 -16.03 17.88
N ASP A 59 13.33 -16.29 19.01
CA ASP A 59 14.72 -15.94 19.32
C ASP A 59 15.71 -16.70 18.42
N SER A 60 15.78 -16.40 17.12
CA SER A 60 16.90 -16.86 16.29
C SER A 60 17.77 -15.66 15.90
N PRO A 61 18.64 -15.18 16.81
CA PRO A 61 19.44 -13.99 16.60
C PRO A 61 20.88 -14.42 16.30
N ALA A 62 21.17 -14.93 15.10
CA ALA A 62 22.57 -15.12 14.68
C ALA A 62 22.80 -15.43 13.19
N THR A 63 21.92 -16.19 12.53
CA THR A 63 22.30 -16.86 11.26
C THR A 63 21.66 -16.30 9.99
N ASP A 64 20.69 -15.38 10.09
CA ASP A 64 19.98 -14.89 8.91
C ASP A 64 20.66 -13.63 8.35
N SER A 65 21.20 -13.76 7.14
CA SER A 65 21.85 -12.65 6.44
C SER A 65 20.86 -11.49 6.24
N PRO A 66 21.27 -10.22 6.47
CA PRO A 66 20.44 -9.06 6.15
C PRO A 66 20.23 -8.92 4.63
N VAL A 67 20.99 -9.66 3.82
CA VAL A 67 20.92 -9.63 2.36
C VAL A 67 19.78 -10.55 1.89
N PRO A 68 18.79 -10.03 1.13
CA PRO A 68 17.78 -10.87 0.48
C PRO A 68 18.43 -12.00 -0.33
N GLY A 69 17.88 -13.21 -0.23
CA GLY A 69 18.38 -14.40 -0.95
C GLY A 69 19.39 -15.26 -0.18
N TYR A 70 20.01 -14.76 0.90
CA TYR A 70 20.99 -15.50 1.70
C TYR A 70 20.42 -16.04 3.03
N ARG A 71 19.12 -16.29 3.07
CA ARG A 71 18.40 -16.69 4.29
C ARG A 71 18.24 -18.21 4.36
N THR A 72 18.16 -18.74 5.59
CA THR A 72 17.72 -20.12 5.79
C THR A 72 16.24 -20.27 5.42
N PRO A 73 15.80 -21.39 4.79
CA PRO A 73 14.54 -21.43 4.05
C PRO A 73 13.27 -21.44 4.91
N VAL A 74 13.35 -21.70 6.22
CA VAL A 74 12.18 -21.87 7.07
C VAL A 74 12.26 -20.92 8.26
N SER A 75 11.49 -19.84 8.19
CA SER A 75 11.26 -18.93 9.31
C SER A 75 10.01 -19.39 10.06
N HIS A 76 10.17 -19.77 11.33
CA HIS A 76 9.04 -20.02 12.24
C HIS A 76 8.47 -18.73 12.86
N ALA A 77 8.92 -17.56 12.39
CA ALA A 77 8.36 -16.29 12.83
C ALA A 77 6.85 -16.22 12.52
N PRO A 78 6.06 -15.60 13.41
CA PRO A 78 4.63 -15.41 13.20
C PRO A 78 4.39 -14.50 11.99
N TRP A 79 3.30 -14.74 11.28
CA TRP A 79 2.90 -13.96 10.11
C TRP A 79 1.40 -13.67 10.14
N SER A 80 0.98 -12.62 9.42
CA SER A 80 -0.42 -12.24 9.24
C SER A 80 -0.66 -11.81 7.80
N ILE A 81 -1.92 -11.84 7.37
CA ILE A 81 -2.39 -11.26 6.12
C ILE A 81 -3.23 -10.03 6.44
N VAL A 82 -2.92 -8.92 5.79
CA VAL A 82 -3.66 -7.67 5.93
C VAL A 82 -4.41 -7.41 4.61
N VAL A 83 -5.72 -7.25 4.70
CA VAL A 83 -6.59 -6.87 3.57
C VAL A 83 -7.13 -5.48 3.83
N ALA A 84 -6.89 -4.56 2.90
CA ALA A 84 -7.24 -3.14 3.01
C ALA A 84 -7.32 -2.49 1.61
N HIS A 85 -7.33 -1.16 1.59
CA HIS A 85 -7.37 -0.33 0.38
C HIS A 85 -5.98 0.24 0.05
N ASP A 86 -5.79 0.70 -1.18
CA ASP A 86 -4.50 1.18 -1.68
C ASP A 86 -3.94 2.37 -0.88
N GLY A 87 -4.77 3.36 -0.53
CA GLY A 87 -4.36 4.50 0.29
C GLY A 87 -3.82 4.07 1.66
N ILE A 88 -4.46 3.09 2.29
CA ILE A 88 -4.03 2.52 3.57
C ILE A 88 -2.74 1.70 3.42
N PHE A 89 -2.59 0.95 2.32
CA PHE A 89 -1.37 0.19 2.05
C PHE A 89 -0.17 1.10 1.75
N ARG A 90 -0.36 2.21 1.03
CA ARG A 90 0.68 3.23 0.83
C ARG A 90 1.16 3.76 2.17
N LEU A 91 0.25 4.18 3.05
CA LEU A 91 0.57 4.63 4.40
C LEU A 91 1.28 3.56 5.23
N THR A 92 0.85 2.30 5.10
CA THR A 92 1.47 1.15 5.77
C THR A 92 2.93 0.99 5.34
N LEU A 93 3.23 1.02 4.04
CA LEU A 93 4.61 0.93 3.57
C LEU A 93 5.44 2.14 3.96
N LEU A 94 4.89 3.36 3.92
CA LEU A 94 5.59 4.54 4.42
C LEU A 94 5.95 4.40 5.90
N SER A 95 5.00 3.91 6.72
CA SER A 95 5.21 3.69 8.16
C SER A 95 6.30 2.64 8.43
N LEU A 96 6.25 1.51 7.70
CA LEU A 96 7.16 0.39 7.91
C LEU A 96 8.57 0.67 7.38
N LEU A 97 8.69 1.46 6.29
CA LEU A 97 9.97 1.80 5.66
C LEU A 97 10.55 3.13 6.15
N ASP A 98 9.92 3.77 7.14
CA ASP A 98 10.32 5.07 7.70
C ASP A 98 10.45 6.16 6.61
N LEU A 99 9.45 6.23 5.72
CA LEU A 99 9.40 7.21 4.64
C LEU A 99 8.41 8.35 4.96
N PRO A 100 8.71 9.57 4.54
CA PRO A 100 7.87 10.74 4.83
C PRO A 100 6.56 10.71 4.02
N LEU A 101 5.49 11.34 4.53
CA LEU A 101 4.15 11.30 3.92
C LEU A 101 4.08 11.96 2.53
N GLU A 102 5.01 12.87 2.23
CA GLU A 102 5.18 13.48 0.91
C GLU A 102 5.46 12.42 -0.18
N ARG A 103 5.90 11.22 0.22
CA ARG A 103 6.10 10.06 -0.65
C ARG A 103 4.85 9.19 -0.83
N PHE A 104 3.65 9.67 -0.47
CA PHE A 104 2.38 8.91 -0.56
C PHE A 104 2.18 8.16 -1.88
N TRP A 105 2.56 8.77 -3.00
CA TRP A 105 2.39 8.19 -4.33
C TRP A 105 3.51 7.23 -4.78
N SER A 106 4.48 6.90 -3.92
CA SER A 106 5.69 6.14 -4.32
C SER A 106 5.44 4.66 -4.62
N PHE A 107 4.36 4.07 -4.08
CA PHE A 107 4.08 2.64 -4.20
C PHE A 107 2.72 2.41 -4.87
N PRO A 108 2.67 1.79 -6.06
CA PRO A 108 1.42 1.38 -6.67
C PRO A 108 0.88 0.09 -6.05
N PHE A 109 -0.43 0.01 -5.83
CA PHE A 109 -1.10 -1.21 -5.41
C PHE A 109 -2.19 -1.55 -6.42
N ALA A 110 -1.99 -2.63 -7.16
CA ALA A 110 -3.02 -3.19 -8.04
C ALA A 110 -4.04 -3.99 -7.21
N LEU A 111 -5.24 -4.12 -7.76
CA LEU A 111 -6.31 -4.88 -7.14
C LEU A 111 -5.88 -6.34 -6.92
N CYS A 112 -6.17 -6.87 -5.74
CA CYS A 112 -5.85 -8.24 -5.34
C CYS A 112 -4.35 -8.62 -5.41
N ALA A 113 -3.45 -7.68 -5.66
CA ALA A 113 -2.03 -7.96 -5.71
C ALA A 113 -1.45 -8.22 -4.31
N ILE A 114 -0.43 -9.07 -4.24
CA ILE A 114 0.21 -9.49 -3.00
C ILE A 114 1.52 -8.71 -2.82
N THR A 115 1.65 -8.07 -1.65
CA THR A 115 2.89 -7.42 -1.20
C THR A 115 3.39 -8.14 0.05
N VAL A 116 4.67 -8.49 0.08
CA VAL A 116 5.29 -9.24 1.17
C VAL A 116 6.32 -8.36 1.86
N VAL A 117 6.08 -8.08 3.14
CA VAL A 117 6.97 -7.31 4.00
C VAL A 117 7.44 -8.19 5.14
N ASP A 118 8.71 -8.04 5.50
CA ASP A 118 9.36 -8.80 6.53
C ASP A 118 9.96 -7.83 7.56
N VAL A 119 9.67 -8.06 8.84
CA VAL A 119 10.08 -7.19 9.94
C VAL A 119 10.83 -8.02 10.97
N ARG A 120 12.12 -7.75 11.16
CA ARG A 120 12.97 -8.46 12.13
C ARG A 120 13.92 -7.51 12.83
N GLY A 121 14.02 -7.61 14.15
CA GLY A 121 14.92 -6.77 14.95
C GLY A 121 14.71 -5.27 14.70
N GLY A 122 13.46 -4.85 14.47
CA GLY A 122 13.11 -3.46 14.13
C GLY A 122 13.47 -3.05 12.69
N ARG A 123 14.00 -3.94 11.85
CA ARG A 123 14.32 -3.67 10.45
C ARG A 123 13.25 -4.23 9.53
N THR A 124 12.73 -3.37 8.67
CA THR A 124 11.77 -3.73 7.63
C THR A 124 12.50 -4.02 6.32
N SER A 125 12.08 -5.07 5.62
CA SER A 125 12.46 -5.31 4.22
C SER A 125 11.23 -5.61 3.37
N LEU A 126 11.14 -4.93 2.23
CA LEU A 126 10.14 -5.21 1.20
C LEU A 126 10.63 -6.39 0.36
N ARG A 127 10.04 -7.58 0.56
CA ARG A 127 10.49 -8.83 -0.08
C ARG A 127 9.93 -8.98 -1.48
N ALA A 128 8.69 -8.56 -1.65
CA ALA A 128 8.00 -8.50 -2.93
C ALA A 128 6.92 -7.42 -2.87
N HIS A 129 6.60 -6.82 -4.01
CA HIS A 129 5.59 -5.79 -4.08
C HIS A 129 4.73 -6.01 -5.33
N ASN A 130 3.43 -5.91 -5.15
CA ASN A 130 2.46 -5.88 -6.24
C ASN A 130 2.46 -7.15 -7.13
N LEU A 131 2.62 -8.33 -6.52
CA LEU A 131 2.58 -9.62 -7.22
C LEU A 131 1.14 -9.97 -7.62
N ALA A 132 0.91 -10.11 -8.92
CA ALA A 132 -0.42 -10.38 -9.49
C ALA A 132 -0.45 -11.63 -10.37
N ASP A 133 0.61 -12.44 -10.39
CA ASP A 133 0.73 -13.61 -11.29
C ASP A 133 -0.38 -14.64 -11.09
N HIS A 134 -0.92 -14.74 -9.88
CA HIS A 134 -2.05 -15.62 -9.56
C HIS A 134 -3.36 -15.21 -10.26
N LEU A 135 -3.45 -13.98 -10.77
CA LEU A 135 -4.59 -13.46 -11.54
C LEU A 135 -4.44 -13.70 -13.05
N ALA A 136 -3.27 -14.16 -13.52
CA ALA A 136 -3.02 -14.40 -14.95
C ALA A 136 -4.13 -15.22 -15.64
N PRO A 137 -4.71 -16.29 -15.03
CA PRO A 137 -5.80 -17.03 -15.66
C PRO A 137 -7.09 -16.22 -15.88
N LEU A 138 -7.35 -15.21 -15.05
CA LEU A 138 -8.51 -14.31 -15.20
C LEU A 138 -8.27 -13.29 -16.31
N SER A 139 -7.02 -12.87 -16.46
CA SER A 139 -6.56 -11.94 -17.48
C SER A 139 -6.79 -12.47 -18.92
N ASP A 140 -6.62 -13.77 -19.14
CA ASP A 140 -6.74 -14.37 -20.48
C ASP A 140 -8.20 -14.60 -20.93
N GLY A 141 -9.17 -14.56 -19.99
CA GLY A 141 -10.60 -14.75 -20.24
C GLY A 141 -11.37 -13.48 -20.67
N GLY A 142 -10.70 -12.46 -21.19
CA GLY A 142 -11.30 -11.18 -21.59
C GLY A 142 -11.32 -10.09 -20.50
N HIS A 143 -10.99 -10.43 -19.25
CA HIS A 143 -10.87 -9.49 -18.13
C HIS A 143 -9.47 -8.86 -18.01
N GLY A 144 -8.47 -9.35 -18.75
CA GLY A 144 -7.12 -8.80 -18.74
C GLY A 144 -6.99 -7.42 -19.40
N ARG A 145 -8.06 -6.91 -19.99
CA ARG A 145 -8.15 -5.49 -20.40
C ARG A 145 -8.21 -4.56 -19.18
N ASP A 146 -8.92 -4.96 -18.12
CA ASP A 146 -9.09 -4.13 -16.92
C ASP A 146 -7.83 -4.15 -16.04
N GLU A 147 -7.13 -5.28 -15.93
CA GLU A 147 -5.84 -5.36 -15.23
C GLU A 147 -4.73 -4.62 -15.96
N ARG A 148 -4.65 -4.74 -17.30
CA ARG A 148 -3.70 -3.94 -18.10
C ARG A 148 -4.00 -2.47 -18.00
N ARG A 149 -5.28 -2.08 -18.01
CA ARG A 149 -5.70 -0.69 -17.81
C ARG A 149 -5.38 -0.18 -16.41
N ALA A 150 -5.64 -0.95 -15.36
CA ALA A 150 -5.27 -0.60 -13.98
C ALA A 150 -3.75 -0.52 -13.80
N ALA A 151 -3.00 -1.41 -14.46
CA ALA A 151 -1.54 -1.37 -14.49
C ALA A 151 -1.00 -0.18 -15.31
N GLU A 152 -1.66 0.22 -16.40
CA GLU A 152 -1.35 1.42 -17.19
C GLU A 152 -1.67 2.71 -16.42
N GLU A 153 -2.81 2.77 -15.73
CA GLU A 153 -3.19 3.84 -14.80
C GLU A 153 -2.19 3.94 -13.64
N ALA A 154 -1.71 2.80 -13.10
CA ALA A 154 -0.64 2.76 -12.10
C ALA A 154 0.75 3.13 -12.65
N ARG A 155 1.00 2.97 -13.96
CA ARG A 155 2.30 3.20 -14.62
C ARG A 155 2.46 4.59 -15.24
N GLY A 156 1.39 5.34 -15.51
CA GLY A 156 1.59 6.60 -16.25
C GLY A 156 0.43 7.56 -16.45
N ASP A 157 -0.81 7.24 -16.07
CA ASP A 157 -1.89 8.23 -16.15
C ASP A 157 -2.52 8.39 -14.77
N ARG A 158 -2.25 9.55 -14.15
CA ARG A 158 -2.59 9.95 -12.76
C ARG A 158 -4.11 10.05 -12.50
N ARG A 159 -4.92 9.30 -13.24
CA ARG A 159 -6.38 9.37 -13.30
C ARG A 159 -7.07 8.47 -12.26
N GLY A 160 -6.39 7.43 -11.76
CA GLY A 160 -7.00 6.44 -10.87
C GLY A 160 -7.10 6.83 -9.38
N ALA A 161 -6.42 7.90 -8.96
CA ALA A 161 -6.60 8.45 -7.63
C ALA A 161 -7.74 9.48 -7.66
N LEU A 162 -8.96 9.01 -7.40
CA LEU A 162 -9.95 9.79 -6.66
C LEU A 162 -9.71 9.61 -5.16
#